data_AF-A0A9E4RND9-F1
#
_entry.id   AF-A0A9E4RND9-F1
#
_cell.length_a   1.000
_cell.length_b   1.000
_cell.length_c   1.000
_cell.angle_alpha   90.00
_cell.angle_beta   90.00
_cell.angle_gamma   90.00
#
_symmetry.space_group_name_H-M   'P 1'
#
loop_
_entity.id
_entity.type
_entity.pdbx_description
1 polymer ?
#
loop_
_entity_poly.entity_id
_entity_poly.type
_entity_poly.pdbx_seq_one_letter_code
_entity_poly.pdbx_strand_id
1 'polypeptide(L)' 'MADKVTIPALQQMKRDGQKIVASVVYDYQMAQIVDRAGVDLVSVGDSVGA' A
#
# COMPACT_ATOMS: atom_id res chain seq x y z
N MET A 1 13.08 -9.04 -5.31
CA MET A 1 11.95 -8.42 -4.60
C MET A 1 12.32 -6.98 -4.39
N ALA A 2 11.45 -6.03 -4.72
CA ALA A 2 11.66 -4.64 -4.30
C ALA A 2 11.74 -4.61 -2.77
N ASP A 3 12.48 -3.65 -2.21
CA ASP A 3 12.61 -3.50 -0.77
C ASP A 3 11.22 -3.34 -0.13
N LYS A 4 11.00 -4.04 0.99
CA LYS A 4 9.73 -3.93 1.73
C LYS A 4 9.52 -2.49 2.18
N VAL A 5 8.34 -1.94 1.89
CA VAL A 5 7.93 -0.65 2.44
C VAL A 5 7.76 -0.76 3.95
N THR A 6 8.35 0.19 4.68
CA THR A 6 8.30 0.25 6.16
C THR A 6 7.74 1.58 6.62
N ILE A 7 7.35 1.68 7.89
CA ILE A 7 6.85 2.93 8.47
C ILE A 7 7.87 4.08 8.35
N PRO A 8 9.18 3.90 8.67
CA PRO A 8 10.17 4.96 8.44
C PRO A 8 10.31 5.38 6.97
N ALA A 9 10.17 4.44 6.02
CA ALA A 9 10.22 4.73 4.59
C ALA A 9 9.04 5.61 4.16
N LEU A 10 7.81 5.30 4.60
CA LEU A 10 6.62 6.13 4.33
C LEU A 10 6.76 7.55 4.91
N GLN A 11 7.33 7.68 6.11
CA GLN A 11 7.60 8.99 6.71
C GLN A 11 8.62 9.79 5.89
N GLN A 12 9.65 9.12 5.35
CA GLN A 12 10.65 9.75 4.49
C GLN A 12 10.04 10.20 3.16
N MET A 13 9.25 9.35 2.49
CA MET A 13 8.52 9.72 1.27
C MET A 13 7.69 10.99 1.47
N LYS A 14 7.00 11.10 2.61
CA LYS A 14 6.24 12.31 2.96
C LYS A 14 7.13 13.55 3.12
N ARG A 15 8.30 13.42 3.78
CA ARG A 15 9.27 14.52 3.94
C ARG A 15 9.82 14.99 2.59
N ASP A 16 10.05 14.04 1.68
CA ASP A 16 10.63 14.30 0.36
C ASP A 16 9.58 14.76 -0.67
N GLY A 17 8.30 14.86 -0.27
CA GLY A 17 7.21 15.22 -1.16
C GLY A 17 6.86 14.14 -2.19
N GLN A 18 7.40 12.93 -2.04
CA GLN A 18 7.04 11.77 -2.86
C GLN A 18 5.62 11.33 -2.51
N LYS A 19 4.80 11.13 -3.55
CA LYS A 19 3.42 10.66 -3.37
C LYS A 19 3.43 9.20 -2.92
N ILE A 20 2.51 8.88 -2.00
CA ILE A 20 2.27 7.54 -1.50
C ILE A 20 0.97 7.05 -2.12
N VAL A 21 1.02 5.93 -2.82
CA VAL A 21 -0.13 5.25 -3.38
C VAL A 21 -0.60 4.17 -2.40
N ALA A 22 -1.84 4.27 -1.95
CA ALA A 22 -2.44 3.28 -1.05
C ALA A 22 -3.70 2.67 -1.67
N SER A 23 -3.96 1.40 -1.39
CA SER A 23 -5.15 0.69 -1.86
C SER A 23 -5.80 -0.13 -0.75
N VAL A 24 -7.13 -0.14 -0.70
CA VAL A 24 -7.88 -1.01 0.20
C VAL A 24 -8.09 -2.36 -0.50
N VAL A 25 -7.78 -3.46 0.18
CA VAL A 25 -7.99 -4.82 -0.32
C VAL A 25 -8.66 -5.69 0.75
N TYR A 26 -9.31 -6.76 0.29
CA TYR A 26 -10.11 -7.63 1.15
C TYR A 26 -9.74 -9.11 1.07
N ASP A 27 -8.92 -9.49 0.08
CA ASP A 27 -8.48 -10.87 -0.11
C ASP A 27 -7.05 -10.96 -0.68
N TYR A 28 -6.57 -12.20 -0.78
CA TYR A 28 -5.24 -12.53 -1.27
C TYR A 28 -5.02 -12.17 -2.75
N GLN A 29 -6.02 -12.39 -3.59
CA GLN A 29 -5.89 -12.17 -5.04
C GLN A 29 -5.78 -10.68 -5.33
N MET A 30 -6.58 -9.85 -4.66
CA MET A 30 -6.46 -8.39 -4.71
C MET A 30 -5.08 -7.93 -4.22
N ALA A 31 -4.61 -8.45 -3.08
CA ALA A 31 -3.28 -8.13 -2.56
C ALA A 31 -2.16 -8.43 -3.57
N GLN A 32 -2.22 -9.57 -4.26
CA GLN A 32 -1.25 -9.91 -5.32
C GLN A 32 -1.32 -8.97 -6.52
N ILE A 33 -2.51 -8.51 -6.91
CA ILE A 33 -2.67 -7.59 -8.04
C ILE A 33 -2.06 -6.23 -7.70
N VAL A 34 -2.38 -5.67 -6.54
CA VAL A 34 -1.89 -4.33 -6.15
C VAL A 34 -0.40 -4.32 -5.84
N ASP A 35 0.16 -5.42 -5.32
CA ASP A 35 1.61 -5.58 -5.13
C ASP A 35 2.35 -5.54 -6.47
N ARG A 36 1.84 -6.26 -7.49
CA ARG A 36 2.38 -6.19 -8.86
C ARG A 36 2.21 -4.82 -9.52
N ALA A 37 1.18 -4.06 -9.13
CA ALA A 37 0.94 -2.71 -9.61
C ALA A 37 1.83 -1.64 -8.94
N GLY A 38 2.61 -2.02 -7.91
CA GLY A 38 3.53 -1.11 -7.22
C GLY A 38 2.86 -0.18 -6.21
N VAL A 39 1.78 -0.63 -5.55
CA VAL A 39 1.16 0.12 -4.45
C VAL A 39 2.09 0.14 -3.24
N ASP A 40 2.30 1.32 -2.63
CA ASP A 40 3.21 1.49 -1.50
C ASP A 40 2.62 0.95 -0.18
N LEU A 41 1.29 1.02 -0.03
CA LEU A 41 0.58 0.62 1.17
C LEU A 41 -0.74 -0.10 0.86
N VAL A 42 -0.91 -1.29 1.43
CA VAL A 42 -2.16 -2.03 1.40
C VAL A 42 -2.88 -1.86 2.74
N SER A 43 -4.17 -1.52 2.68
CA SER A 43 -5.05 -1.41 3.85
C SER A 43 -6.15 -2.45 3.80
N VAL A 44 -6.44 -3.12 4.92
CA VAL A 44 -7.64 -3.94 5.06
C VAL A 44 -8.65 -3.09 5.82
N GLY A 45 -9.56 -2.48 5.07
CA GLY A 45 -10.53 -1.51 5.58
C GLY A 45 -11.92 -2.11 5.79
N ASP A 46 -12.75 -1.38 6.52
CA ASP A 46 -14.17 -1.66 6.79
C ASP A 46 -15.11 -1.21 5.65
N SER A 47 -14.56 -0.70 4.55
CA SER A 47 -15.32 -0.19 3.40
C SER A 47 -16.07 -1.27 2.60
N VAL A 48 -15.74 -2.56 2.78
CA VAL A 48 -16.56 -3.68 2.28
C VAL A 48 -17.35 -4.25 3.46
N GLY A 49 -18.60 -3.86 3.58
CA GLY A 49 -19.42 -4.26 4.73
C GLY A 49 -20.78 -3.60 4.83
N ALA A 50 -21.20 -2.89 3.79
CA ALA A 50 -22.57 -2.40 3.63
C ALA A 50 -23.42 -3.42 2.88
#